data_AF-A0A369NAB6-F1
#
_entry.id   AF-A0A369NAB6-F1
#
_cell.length_a   1.000
_cell.length_b   1.000
_cell.length_c   1.000
_cell.angle_alpha   90.00
_cell.angle_beta   90.00
_cell.angle_gamma   90.00
#
_symmetry.space_group_name_H-M   'P 1'
#
loop_
_entity.id
_entity.type
_entity.pdbx_description
1 polymer ?
#
loop_
_entity_poly.entity_id
_entity_poly.type
_entity_poly.pdbx_seq_one_letter_code
_entity_poly.pdbx_strand_id
1 'polypeptide(L)'
;MTTFTDVFERKEVKYRLDARQHRAMAAALRGRMAPDAFGRTRIVSRYFDTPERALIERSLDKPLYKEKLRLRSYGSPQAGDRVFVEIKKKYKGIVYKRRVGCSLAAAEAYLGGESYEQACARFPLPDPAMAAESLSPRSVQIAREVDEFIARYRPLRPSMLIECERVAYASIATIAAAAGGGATGLRALGDVPDDLRITFDAGIAYGDLFARDAGAASHPLLPDGDAVMEIKSSGPFPLWLVRALDACEAYPTSFSKYGEAYRACMAAHRGASSFATARASQAAAEQKAERFAAALRGRRPRRFRAPSHTPTRC
;
A
#
# COMPACT_ATOMS: atom_id res chain seq x y z
N MET A 1 14.96 28.35 -27.39
CA MET A 1 14.18 27.10 -27.48
C MET A 1 14.77 26.10 -26.52
N THR A 2 14.20 25.98 -25.32
CA THR A 2 14.65 25.04 -24.30
C THR A 2 14.19 23.65 -24.72
N THR A 3 15.14 22.82 -25.15
CA THR A 3 14.93 21.43 -25.51
C THR A 3 14.57 20.64 -24.24
N PHE A 4 13.27 20.51 -23.95
CA PHE A 4 12.80 19.58 -22.95
C PHE A 4 13.13 18.16 -23.42
N THR A 5 14.08 17.51 -22.75
CA THR A 5 14.33 16.08 -22.94
C THR A 5 13.14 15.33 -22.34
N ASP A 6 12.15 14.99 -23.18
CA ASP A 6 10.89 14.34 -22.76
C ASP A 6 11.07 12.91 -22.21
N VAL A 7 12.28 12.36 -22.27
CA VAL A 7 12.63 11.05 -21.72
C VAL A 7 13.96 11.13 -20.99
N PHE A 8 13.92 11.17 -19.65
CA PHE A 8 15.09 10.95 -18.80
C PHE A 8 14.86 9.71 -17.94
N GLU A 9 15.88 8.85 -17.83
CA GLU A 9 15.86 7.68 -16.96
C GLU A 9 16.37 8.10 -15.57
N ARG A 10 15.56 7.87 -14.53
CA ARG A 10 15.96 8.06 -13.13
C ARG A 10 16.00 6.71 -12.43
N LYS A 11 17.10 6.44 -11.70
CA LYS A 11 17.20 5.30 -10.80
C LYS A 11 16.36 5.59 -9.56
N GLU A 12 15.40 4.73 -9.26
CA GLU A 12 14.60 4.76 -8.03
C GLU A 12 15.06 3.62 -7.11
N VAL A 13 15.64 3.96 -5.96
CA VAL A 13 16.10 2.99 -4.94
C VAL A 13 15.29 3.16 -3.68
N LYS A 14 14.79 2.05 -3.12
CA LYS A 14 13.98 2.03 -1.90
C LYS A 14 14.77 1.46 -0.73
N TYR A 15 14.47 1.96 0.45
CA TYR A 15 15.03 1.55 1.73
C TYR A 15 13.89 1.43 2.74
N ARG A 16 13.91 0.36 3.53
CA ARG A 16 13.12 0.25 4.76
C ARG A 16 14.00 0.72 5.89
N LEU A 17 13.57 1.77 6.58
CA LEU A 17 14.31 2.39 7.67
C LEU A 17 13.58 2.12 8.96
N ASP A 18 14.31 1.67 9.98
CA ASP A 18 13.82 1.74 11.35
C ASP A 18 13.73 3.20 11.84
N ALA A 19 13.12 3.42 13.00
CA ALA A 19 12.98 4.75 13.59
C ALA A 19 14.33 5.48 13.82
N ARG A 20 15.42 4.77 14.16
CA ARG A 20 16.76 5.36 14.33
C ARG A 20 17.30 5.82 12.99
N GLN A 21 17.27 4.94 11.99
CA GLN A 21 17.75 5.19 10.63
C GLN A 21 16.97 6.32 9.97
N HIS A 22 15.65 6.36 10.13
CA HIS A 22 14.81 7.44 9.61
C HIS A 22 15.22 8.80 10.19
N ARG A 23 15.40 8.91 11.51
CA ARG A 23 15.88 10.14 12.15
C ARG A 23 17.27 10.54 11.69
N ALA A 24 18.20 9.59 11.58
CA ALA A 24 19.56 9.83 11.11
C ALA A 24 19.59 10.34 9.66
N MET A 25 18.83 9.68 8.76
CA MET A 25 18.73 10.11 7.36
C MET A 25 18.08 11.48 7.23
N ALA A 26 16.97 11.75 7.93
CA ALA A 26 16.35 13.07 7.94
C ALA A 26 17.31 14.17 8.46
N ALA A 27 18.15 13.84 9.44
CA ALA A 27 19.18 14.76 9.92
C ALA A 27 20.27 15.02 8.87
N ALA A 28 20.71 14.00 8.13
CA ALA A 28 21.74 14.11 7.10
C ALA A 28 21.30 14.98 5.91
N LEU A 29 20.00 15.09 5.66
CA LEU A 29 19.46 15.96 4.61
C LEU A 29 19.56 17.46 4.93
N ARG A 30 19.66 17.83 6.22
CA ARG A 30 19.67 19.23 6.65
C ARG A 30 20.81 20.00 5.99
N GLY A 31 20.51 21.22 5.55
CA GLY A 31 21.45 22.10 4.87
C GLY A 31 21.75 21.73 3.41
N ARG A 32 21.24 20.60 2.90
CA ARG A 32 21.39 20.16 1.50
C ARG A 32 20.07 20.08 0.77
N MET A 33 19.06 19.52 1.44
CA MET A 33 17.72 19.33 0.91
C MET A 33 16.69 19.91 1.88
N ALA A 34 15.57 20.37 1.33
CA ALA A 34 14.43 20.84 2.11
C ALA A 34 13.15 20.16 1.61
N PRO A 35 12.10 20.08 2.44
CA PRO A 35 10.79 19.66 1.98
C PRO A 35 10.34 20.52 0.80
N ASP A 36 9.74 19.90 -0.21
CA ASP A 36 9.17 20.62 -1.35
C ASP A 36 7.89 21.38 -0.94
N ALA A 37 7.30 22.12 -1.89
CA ALA A 37 6.11 22.92 -1.64
C ALA A 37 4.88 22.11 -1.20
N PHE A 38 4.85 20.80 -1.42
CA PHE A 38 3.78 19.91 -0.95
C PHE A 38 4.00 19.45 0.51
N GLY A 39 5.20 19.68 1.05
CA GLY A 39 5.53 19.49 2.46
C GLY A 39 5.24 18.07 2.95
N ARG A 40 4.54 17.98 4.09
CA ARG A 40 4.01 16.71 4.63
C ARG A 40 2.61 16.51 4.08
N THR A 41 2.43 15.48 3.25
CA THR A 41 1.15 15.18 2.60
C THR A 41 0.64 13.80 3.00
N ARG A 42 -0.62 13.72 3.45
CA ARG A 42 -1.32 12.43 3.57
C ARG A 42 -1.64 11.92 2.17
N ILE A 43 -1.23 10.69 1.86
CA ILE A 43 -1.53 10.02 0.60
C ILE A 43 -2.42 8.83 0.89
N VAL A 44 -3.55 8.74 0.19
CA VAL A 44 -4.45 7.60 0.26
C VAL A 44 -4.45 6.94 -1.13
N SER A 45 -4.29 5.62 -1.16
CA SER A 45 -4.25 4.83 -2.40
C SER A 45 -5.15 3.60 -2.26
N ARG A 46 -6.25 3.58 -3.02
CA ARG A 46 -7.16 2.44 -3.15
C ARG A 46 -6.67 1.57 -4.31
N TYR A 47 -6.15 0.38 -4.00
CA TYR A 47 -5.69 -0.60 -4.97
C TYR A 47 -6.86 -1.48 -5.43
N PHE A 48 -6.85 -1.81 -6.71
CA PHE A 48 -7.87 -2.66 -7.32
C PHE A 48 -7.29 -4.03 -7.67
N ASP A 49 -8.07 -5.08 -7.46
CA ASP A 49 -7.70 -6.45 -7.73
C ASP A 49 -8.92 -7.31 -8.10
N THR A 50 -8.70 -8.54 -8.54
CA THR A 50 -9.77 -9.54 -8.64
C THR A 50 -10.21 -9.96 -7.23
N PRO A 51 -11.43 -10.52 -7.05
CA PRO A 51 -11.88 -11.00 -5.75
C PRO A 51 -10.92 -12.02 -5.11
N GLU A 52 -10.24 -12.82 -5.95
CA GLU A 52 -9.24 -13.81 -5.55
C GLU A 52 -7.85 -13.20 -5.33
N ARG A 53 -7.68 -11.88 -5.52
CA ARG A 53 -6.40 -11.16 -5.39
C ARG A 53 -5.29 -11.67 -6.31
N ALA A 54 -5.67 -12.13 -7.50
CA ALA A 54 -4.76 -12.76 -8.46
C ALA A 54 -3.64 -11.80 -8.92
N LEU A 55 -3.90 -10.48 -9.02
CA LEU A 55 -2.88 -9.53 -9.46
C LEU A 55 -1.78 -9.36 -8.42
N ILE A 56 -2.11 -9.23 -7.14
CA ILE A 56 -1.09 -9.07 -6.11
C ILE A 56 -0.31 -10.35 -5.87
N GLU A 57 -0.96 -11.51 -5.84
CA GLU A 57 -0.28 -12.81 -5.72
C GLU A 57 0.73 -12.99 -6.84
N ARG A 58 0.27 -12.87 -8.09
CA ARG A 58 1.14 -12.90 -9.27
C ARG A 58 2.20 -11.80 -9.21
N SER A 59 1.94 -10.64 -8.60
CA SER A 59 2.96 -9.58 -8.44
C SER A 59 4.11 -9.99 -7.54
N LEU A 60 3.83 -10.79 -6.50
CA LEU A 60 4.77 -11.27 -5.50
C LEU A 60 5.71 -12.35 -6.05
N ASP A 61 5.25 -13.13 -7.03
CA ASP A 61 6.07 -14.10 -7.79
C ASP A 61 7.12 -13.44 -8.69
N LYS A 62 7.08 -12.11 -8.81
CA LYS A 62 8.00 -11.29 -9.63
C LYS A 62 8.10 -11.79 -11.09
N PRO A 63 6.97 -12.00 -11.79
CA PRO A 63 6.96 -12.44 -13.19
C PRO A 63 7.57 -11.37 -14.11
N LEU A 64 7.86 -11.79 -15.34
CA LEU A 64 8.38 -10.94 -16.40
C LEU A 64 7.54 -9.67 -16.63
N TYR A 65 6.21 -9.84 -16.61
CA TYR A 65 5.22 -8.78 -16.77
C TYR A 65 4.28 -8.75 -15.58
N LYS A 66 4.06 -7.58 -14.98
CA LYS A 66 3.02 -7.36 -13.96
C LYS A 66 2.48 -5.95 -14.02
N GLU A 67 1.23 -5.78 -13.61
CA GLU A 67 0.56 -4.49 -13.62
C GLU A 67 -0.29 -4.30 -12.37
N LYS A 68 -0.58 -3.05 -12.04
CA LYS A 68 -1.41 -2.64 -10.89
C LYS A 68 -2.23 -1.43 -11.27
N LEU A 69 -3.50 -1.43 -10.86
CA LEU A 69 -4.37 -0.27 -10.90
C LEU A 69 -4.58 0.28 -9.49
N ARG A 70 -4.59 1.61 -9.36
CA ARG A 70 -4.96 2.28 -8.11
C ARG A 70 -5.63 3.61 -8.37
N LEU A 71 -6.54 3.98 -7.49
CA LEU A 71 -7.01 5.35 -7.31
C LEU A 71 -6.18 5.99 -6.20
N ARG A 72 -5.59 7.15 -6.46
CA ARG A 72 -4.78 7.90 -5.50
C ARG A 72 -5.37 9.28 -5.26
N SER A 73 -5.47 9.64 -3.98
CA SER A 73 -5.85 10.98 -3.52
C SER A 73 -4.83 11.52 -2.52
N TYR A 74 -4.97 12.81 -2.22
CA TYR A 74 -4.16 13.54 -1.25
C TYR A 74 -5.08 14.15 -0.19
N GLY A 75 -4.66 14.12 1.08
CA GLY A 75 -5.50 14.56 2.19
C GLY A 75 -6.75 13.69 2.35
N SER A 76 -7.86 14.37 2.68
CA SER A 76 -9.21 13.80 2.73
C SER A 76 -10.01 14.39 1.57
N PRO A 77 -9.94 13.79 0.36
CA PRO A 77 -10.51 14.40 -0.84
C PRO A 77 -12.03 14.53 -0.74
N GLN A 78 -12.55 15.66 -1.16
CA GLN A 78 -13.96 15.88 -1.43
C GLN A 78 -14.31 15.46 -2.87
N ALA A 79 -15.60 15.39 -3.19
CA ALA A 79 -16.08 14.95 -4.50
C ALA A 79 -15.47 15.71 -5.70
N GLY A 80 -15.22 17.02 -5.54
CA GLY A 80 -14.63 17.88 -6.57
C GLY A 80 -13.10 17.90 -6.59
N ASP A 81 -12.43 17.28 -5.62
CA ASP A 81 -10.97 17.35 -5.51
C ASP A 81 -10.28 16.48 -6.55
N ARG A 82 -9.10 16.92 -6.99
CA ARG A 82 -8.30 16.19 -7.98
C ARG A 82 -7.74 14.91 -7.39
N VAL A 83 -8.10 13.80 -8.00
CA VAL A 83 -7.54 12.47 -7.74
C VAL A 83 -6.89 11.92 -9.00
N PHE A 84 -6.15 10.81 -8.85
CA PHE A 84 -5.45 10.18 -9.97
C PHE A 84 -5.80 8.70 -10.06
N VAL A 85 -6.35 8.28 -11.20
CA VAL A 85 -6.41 6.87 -11.58
C VAL A 85 -5.08 6.52 -12.23
N GLU A 86 -4.32 5.64 -11.60
CA GLU A 86 -2.94 5.32 -12.00
C GLU A 86 -2.79 3.84 -12.36
N ILE A 87 -2.23 3.58 -13.54
CA ILE A 87 -1.75 2.26 -13.95
C ILE A 87 -0.23 2.20 -13.86
N LYS A 88 0.26 1.13 -13.24
CA LYS A 88 1.70 0.81 -13.17
C LYS A 88 1.93 -0.53 -13.82
N LYS A 89 2.72 -0.56 -14.89
CA LYS A 89 3.17 -1.77 -15.58
C LYS A 89 4.65 -1.98 -15.30
N LYS A 90 5.10 -3.22 -15.13
CA LYS A 90 6.50 -3.57 -15.01
C LYS A 90 6.81 -4.73 -15.96
N TYR A 91 7.72 -4.51 -16.90
CA TYR A 91 8.14 -5.48 -17.91
C TYR A 91 9.67 -5.59 -17.92
N LYS A 92 10.22 -6.81 -17.83
CA LYS A 92 11.68 -7.06 -17.81
C LYS A 92 12.45 -6.14 -16.85
N GLY A 93 11.87 -5.86 -15.68
CA GLY A 93 12.50 -4.98 -14.67
C GLY A 93 12.17 -3.49 -14.81
N ILE A 94 11.74 -3.03 -15.99
CA ILE A 94 11.43 -1.62 -16.30
C ILE A 94 10.00 -1.30 -15.86
N VAL A 95 9.80 -0.16 -15.19
CA VAL A 95 8.49 0.29 -14.69
C VAL A 95 7.96 1.44 -15.56
N TYR A 96 6.73 1.28 -16.03
CA TYR A 96 5.98 2.30 -16.75
C TYR A 96 4.80 2.73 -15.88
N LYS A 97 4.69 4.03 -15.59
CA LYS A 97 3.57 4.62 -14.84
C LYS A 97 2.83 5.61 -15.72
N ARG A 98 1.53 5.43 -15.84
CA ARG A 98 0.63 6.38 -16.52
C ARG A 98 -0.54 6.69 -15.59
N ARG A 99 -1.13 7.87 -15.71
CA ARG A 99 -2.25 8.28 -14.89
C ARG A 99 -3.10 9.31 -15.60
N VAL A 100 -4.38 9.32 -15.28
CA VAL A 100 -5.30 10.40 -15.58
C VAL A 100 -5.65 11.11 -14.28
N GLY A 101 -5.80 12.43 -14.35
CA GLY A 101 -6.32 13.23 -13.23
C GLY A 101 -7.75 13.65 -13.53
N CYS A 102 -8.65 13.50 -12.57
CA CYS A 102 -10.05 13.90 -12.66
C CYS A 102 -10.59 14.21 -11.24
N SER A 103 -11.85 14.64 -11.12
CA SER A 103 -12.48 14.80 -9.81
C SER A 103 -12.69 13.44 -9.13
N LEU A 104 -12.82 13.39 -7.80
CA LEU A 104 -13.13 12.15 -7.09
C LEU A 104 -14.45 11.54 -7.57
N ALA A 105 -15.50 12.35 -7.76
CA ALA A 105 -16.78 11.88 -8.26
C ALA A 105 -16.67 11.28 -9.67
N ALA A 106 -15.89 11.91 -10.57
CA ALA A 106 -15.62 11.35 -11.90
C ALA A 106 -14.85 10.03 -11.81
N ALA A 107 -13.84 9.94 -10.95
CA ALA A 107 -13.06 8.71 -10.79
C ALA A 107 -13.93 7.55 -10.27
N GLU A 108 -14.85 7.82 -9.35
CA GLU A 108 -15.77 6.82 -8.81
C GLU A 108 -16.80 6.36 -9.84
N ALA A 109 -17.38 7.30 -10.61
CA ALA A 109 -18.28 6.96 -11.72
C ALA A 109 -17.56 6.13 -12.80
N TYR A 110 -16.35 6.55 -13.19
CA TYR A 110 -15.53 5.86 -14.18
C TYR A 110 -15.17 4.44 -13.73
N LEU A 111 -14.60 4.28 -12.53
CA LEU A 111 -14.24 2.97 -11.99
C LEU A 111 -15.47 2.12 -11.63
N GLY A 112 -16.66 2.74 -11.55
CA GLY A 112 -17.97 2.09 -11.42
C GLY A 112 -18.56 1.58 -12.74
N GLY A 113 -17.95 1.89 -13.89
CA GLY A 113 -18.33 1.37 -15.20
C GLY A 113 -18.84 2.41 -16.21
N GLU A 114 -18.93 3.68 -15.84
CA GLU A 114 -19.17 4.77 -16.80
C GLU A 114 -17.92 4.98 -17.69
N SER A 115 -18.05 5.52 -18.90
CA SER A 115 -16.85 5.88 -19.68
C SER A 115 -16.12 7.07 -19.04
N TYR A 116 -14.80 7.12 -19.18
CA TYR A 116 -13.99 8.16 -18.53
C TYR A 116 -14.39 9.57 -18.98
N GLU A 117 -14.63 9.75 -20.27
CA GLU A 117 -15.03 11.01 -20.87
C GLU A 117 -16.41 11.47 -20.34
N GLN A 118 -17.39 10.57 -20.26
CA GLN A 118 -18.72 10.88 -19.71
C GLN A 118 -18.63 11.24 -18.23
N ALA A 119 -17.89 10.46 -17.45
CA ALA A 119 -17.69 10.74 -16.03
C ALA A 119 -17.03 12.10 -15.78
N CYS A 120 -16.03 12.47 -16.58
CA CYS A 120 -15.37 13.78 -16.48
C CYS A 120 -16.26 14.93 -16.97
N ALA A 121 -17.09 14.72 -17.99
CA ALA A 121 -18.05 15.72 -18.44
C ALA A 121 -19.17 15.97 -17.41
N ARG A 122 -19.61 14.90 -16.73
CA ARG A 122 -20.64 14.95 -15.68
C ARG A 122 -20.12 15.55 -14.38
N PHE A 123 -18.88 15.24 -14.01
CA PHE A 123 -18.25 15.70 -12.77
C PHE A 123 -16.92 16.40 -13.08
N PRO A 124 -16.94 17.57 -13.73
CA PRO A 124 -15.71 18.27 -14.09
C PRO A 124 -14.96 18.73 -12.83
N LEU A 125 -13.64 18.90 -12.98
CA LEU A 125 -12.85 19.59 -11.98
C LEU A 125 -13.25 21.08 -11.92
N PRO A 126 -13.23 21.72 -10.74
CA PRO A 126 -13.55 23.14 -10.62
C PRO A 126 -12.62 24.07 -11.41
N ASP A 127 -11.34 23.70 -11.52
CA ASP A 127 -10.38 24.43 -12.34
C ASP A 127 -10.55 24.08 -13.83
N PRO A 128 -10.87 25.05 -14.71
CA PRO A 128 -11.15 24.79 -16.13
C PRO A 128 -9.96 24.22 -16.89
N ALA A 129 -8.72 24.63 -16.56
CA ALA A 129 -7.53 24.14 -17.24
C ALA A 129 -7.28 22.67 -16.91
N MET A 130 -7.48 22.27 -15.64
CA MET A 130 -7.39 20.87 -15.22
C MET A 130 -8.55 20.03 -15.75
N ALA A 131 -9.76 20.59 -15.84
CA ALA A 131 -10.90 19.92 -16.49
C ALA A 131 -10.59 19.64 -17.97
N ALA A 132 -10.05 20.63 -18.71
CA ALA A 132 -9.62 20.45 -20.09
C ALA A 132 -8.46 19.44 -20.21
N GLU A 133 -7.48 19.48 -19.31
CA GLU A 133 -6.38 18.49 -19.26
C GLU A 133 -6.90 17.07 -19.07
N SER A 134 -7.94 16.90 -18.24
CA SER A 134 -8.58 15.61 -17.96
C SER A 134 -9.13 14.98 -19.23
N LEU A 135 -9.61 15.78 -20.19
CA LEU A 135 -10.18 15.36 -21.48
C LEU A 135 -9.22 15.53 -22.66
N SER A 136 -7.96 15.87 -22.42
CA SER A 136 -6.96 15.97 -23.50
C SER A 136 -6.78 14.62 -24.22
N PRO A 137 -6.37 14.61 -25.51
CA PRO A 137 -6.15 13.37 -26.26
C PRO A 137 -5.21 12.39 -25.56
N ARG A 138 -4.20 12.90 -24.84
CA ARG A 138 -3.27 12.10 -24.03
C ARG A 138 -3.98 11.45 -22.84
N SER A 139 -4.77 12.20 -22.08
CA SER A 139 -5.51 11.66 -20.93
C SER A 139 -6.52 10.60 -21.37
N VAL A 140 -7.26 10.86 -22.45
CA VAL A 140 -8.20 9.89 -23.04
C VAL A 140 -7.49 8.62 -23.49
N GLN A 141 -6.31 8.73 -24.13
CA GLN A 141 -5.52 7.55 -24.49
C GLN A 141 -5.07 6.74 -23.26
N ILE A 142 -4.69 7.42 -22.16
CA ILE A 142 -4.34 6.73 -20.91
C ILE A 142 -5.57 6.06 -20.29
N ALA A 143 -6.73 6.70 -20.33
CA ALA A 143 -7.99 6.11 -19.86
C ALA A 143 -8.32 4.83 -20.63
N ARG A 144 -8.15 4.80 -21.95
CA ARG A 144 -8.31 3.58 -22.76
C ARG A 144 -7.37 2.45 -22.34
N GLU A 145 -6.13 2.77 -21.94
CA GLU A 145 -5.24 1.74 -21.36
C GLU A 145 -5.74 1.20 -20.02
N VAL A 146 -6.40 2.04 -19.22
CA VAL A 146 -7.05 1.63 -17.97
C VAL A 146 -8.30 0.80 -18.27
N ASP A 147 -9.08 1.13 -19.30
CA ASP A 147 -10.24 0.34 -19.74
C ASP A 147 -9.82 -1.07 -20.14
N GLU A 148 -8.73 -1.20 -20.89
CA GLU A 148 -8.16 -2.51 -21.27
C GLU A 148 -7.65 -3.31 -20.06
N PHE A 149 -7.07 -2.63 -19.07
CA PHE A 149 -6.71 -3.26 -17.81
C PHE A 149 -7.97 -3.78 -17.10
N ILE A 150 -9.00 -2.94 -16.97
CA ILE A 150 -10.25 -3.29 -16.29
C ILE A 150 -10.91 -4.47 -17.00
N ALA A 151 -11.02 -4.43 -18.33
CA ALA A 151 -11.59 -5.49 -19.16
C ALA A 151 -10.86 -6.83 -18.96
N ARG A 152 -9.52 -6.82 -18.96
CA ARG A 152 -8.69 -8.03 -18.79
C ARG A 152 -8.88 -8.72 -17.44
N TYR A 153 -9.14 -7.95 -16.38
CA TYR A 153 -9.20 -8.48 -15.01
C TYR A 153 -10.59 -8.36 -14.37
N ARG A 154 -11.67 -8.32 -15.18
CA ARG A 154 -13.04 -8.32 -14.62
C ARG A 154 -13.35 -9.66 -13.93
N PRO A 155 -14.09 -9.66 -12.80
CA PRO A 155 -14.53 -8.48 -12.07
C PRO A 155 -13.36 -7.85 -11.29
N LEU A 156 -13.18 -6.54 -11.41
CA LEU A 156 -12.16 -5.80 -10.67
C LEU A 156 -12.83 -4.99 -9.57
N ARG A 157 -12.33 -5.07 -8.33
CA ARG A 157 -12.91 -4.38 -7.17
C ARG A 157 -11.81 -3.72 -6.32
N PRO A 158 -12.15 -2.69 -5.52
CA PRO A 158 -11.25 -2.19 -4.48
C PRO A 158 -10.83 -3.33 -3.54
N SER A 159 -9.53 -3.62 -3.47
CA SER A 159 -8.97 -4.73 -2.68
C SER A 159 -8.28 -4.25 -1.40
N MET A 160 -7.57 -3.12 -1.48
CA MET A 160 -6.78 -2.61 -0.36
C MET A 160 -6.77 -1.10 -0.34
N LEU A 161 -7.08 -0.51 0.82
CA LEU A 161 -6.80 0.89 1.12
C LEU A 161 -5.40 0.98 1.72
N ILE A 162 -4.56 1.88 1.22
CA ILE A 162 -3.24 2.13 1.79
C ILE A 162 -3.07 3.61 2.02
N GLU A 163 -2.68 3.96 3.23
CA GLU A 163 -2.46 5.32 3.67
C GLU A 163 -1.00 5.49 4.12
N CYS A 164 -0.44 6.66 3.89
CA CYS A 164 0.83 7.05 4.48
C CYS A 164 0.96 8.56 4.54
N GLU A 165 1.82 9.04 5.43
CA GLU A 165 2.27 10.42 5.42
C GLU A 165 3.60 10.50 4.67
N ARG A 166 3.64 11.32 3.62
CA ARG A 166 4.82 11.53 2.81
C ARG A 166 5.46 12.86 3.14
N VAL A 167 6.77 12.87 3.33
CA VAL A 167 7.59 14.09 3.22
C VAL A 167 8.48 13.94 1.99
N ALA A 168 8.37 14.87 1.04
CA ALA A 168 9.18 14.88 -0.17
C ALA A 168 10.24 15.98 -0.08
N TYR A 169 11.50 15.62 -0.31
CA TYR A 169 12.66 16.50 -0.29
C TYR A 169 13.20 16.73 -1.70
N ALA A 170 13.55 17.98 -1.97
CA ALA A 170 14.27 18.42 -3.15
C ALA A 170 15.55 19.17 -2.73
N SER A 171 16.50 19.35 -3.65
CA SER A 171 17.67 20.19 -3.37
C SER A 171 17.21 21.61 -3.01
N ILE A 172 17.90 22.25 -2.06
CA ILE A 172 17.58 23.63 -1.67
C ILE A 172 17.72 24.57 -2.89
N ALA A 173 18.70 24.32 -3.75
CA ALA A 173 18.87 25.04 -5.01
C ALA A 173 17.62 24.98 -5.89
N THR A 174 17.05 23.77 -6.07
CA THR A 174 15.83 23.61 -6.87
C THR A 174 14.62 24.29 -6.22
N ILE A 175 14.49 24.24 -4.90
CA ILE A 175 13.39 24.93 -4.19
C ILE A 175 13.52 26.45 -4.34
N ALA A 176 14.73 27.00 -4.17
CA ALA A 176 14.99 28.42 -4.31
C ALA A 176 14.77 28.91 -5.75
N ALA A 177 15.17 28.12 -6.75
CA ALA A 177 14.91 28.41 -8.16
C ALA A 177 13.41 28.46 -8.48
N ALA A 178 12.62 27.53 -7.92
CA ALA A 178 11.17 27.50 -8.10
C ALA A 178 10.44 28.67 -7.42
N ALA A 179 11.02 29.25 -6.36
CA ALA A 179 10.46 30.39 -5.63
C ALA A 179 10.74 31.76 -6.28
N GLY A 180 11.32 31.82 -7.49
CA GLY A 180 11.48 33.06 -8.26
C GLY A 180 12.67 33.93 -7.87
N GLY A 181 13.74 33.36 -7.29
CA GLY A 181 15.00 34.06 -7.06
C GLY A 181 15.02 35.05 -5.89
N GLY A 182 13.94 35.14 -5.10
CA GLY A 182 13.87 35.95 -3.90
C GLY A 182 14.33 35.19 -2.65
N ALA A 183 15.50 35.54 -2.13
CA ALA A 183 15.95 35.38 -0.74
C ALA A 183 15.62 34.04 -0.04
N THR A 184 16.53 33.07 -0.16
CA THR A 184 16.81 32.18 0.97
C THR A 184 18.27 32.38 1.33
N GLY A 185 18.58 32.81 2.55
CA GLY A 185 19.96 32.91 3.09
C GLY A 185 20.70 31.56 3.20
N LEU A 186 20.25 30.54 2.47
CA LEU A 186 20.84 29.21 2.37
C LEU A 186 21.75 29.17 1.14
N ARG A 187 23.06 29.04 1.37
CA ARG A 187 24.00 28.72 0.29
C ARG A 187 23.70 27.31 -0.23
N ALA A 188 23.31 27.21 -1.49
CA ALA A 188 23.26 25.94 -2.19
C ALA A 188 24.66 25.29 -2.18
N LEU A 189 24.76 24.12 -1.59
CA LEU A 189 25.98 23.31 -1.71
C LEU A 189 25.99 22.70 -3.13
N GLY A 190 27.08 22.91 -3.86
CA GLY A 190 27.24 22.42 -5.23
C GLY A 190 27.36 20.89 -5.37
N ASP A 191 27.32 20.16 -4.25
CA ASP A 191 27.43 18.70 -4.19
C ASP A 191 26.05 17.98 -4.19
N VAL A 192 24.96 18.71 -4.45
CA VAL A 192 23.60 18.16 -4.52
C VAL A 192 23.03 18.31 -5.94
N PRO A 193 22.80 17.20 -6.68
CA PRO A 193 22.16 17.27 -8.00
C PRO A 193 20.73 17.83 -7.93
N ASP A 194 20.35 18.67 -8.90
CA ASP A 194 19.02 19.32 -8.94
C ASP A 194 17.86 18.33 -9.10
N ASP A 195 18.11 17.22 -9.77
CA ASP A 195 17.14 16.17 -10.02
C ASP A 195 17.06 15.15 -8.88
N LEU A 196 17.94 15.25 -7.86
CA LEU A 196 17.88 14.41 -6.67
C LEU A 196 16.58 14.69 -5.91
N ARG A 197 15.82 13.63 -5.67
CA ARG A 197 14.59 13.64 -4.87
C ARG A 197 14.62 12.52 -3.87
N ILE A 198 14.28 12.83 -2.63
CA ILE A 198 14.18 11.84 -1.55
C ILE A 198 12.79 11.95 -0.95
N THR A 199 12.09 10.84 -0.76
CA THR A 199 10.80 10.85 -0.04
C THR A 199 10.83 9.88 1.11
N PHE A 200 10.26 10.27 2.25
CA PHE A 200 9.96 9.37 3.36
C PHE A 200 8.45 9.15 3.41
N ASP A 201 8.02 7.89 3.38
CA ASP A 201 6.66 7.49 3.69
C ASP A 201 6.64 6.87 5.10
N ALA A 202 6.04 7.57 6.06
CA ALA A 202 5.87 7.12 7.44
C ALA A 202 4.39 6.86 7.75
N GLY A 203 4.13 6.22 8.90
CA GLY A 203 2.76 5.91 9.34
C GLY A 203 1.99 5.11 8.27
N ILE A 204 2.67 4.18 7.59
CA ILE A 204 2.06 3.41 6.52
C ILE A 204 1.05 2.47 7.16
N ALA A 205 -0.21 2.60 6.77
CA ALA A 205 -1.30 1.77 7.24
C ALA A 205 -2.10 1.18 6.07
N TYR A 206 -2.82 0.10 6.34
CA TYR A 206 -3.65 -0.57 5.35
C TYR A 206 -5.02 -0.94 5.91
N GLY A 207 -6.02 -0.97 5.04
CA GLY A 207 -7.35 -1.50 5.31
C GLY A 207 -7.73 -2.54 4.25
N ASP A 208 -8.15 -3.72 4.69
CA ASP A 208 -8.63 -4.78 3.81
C ASP A 208 -10.06 -4.46 3.35
N LEU A 209 -10.25 -4.19 2.06
CA LEU A 209 -11.57 -3.85 1.50
C LEU A 209 -12.39 -5.06 1.07
N PHE A 210 -11.85 -6.28 1.20
CA PHE A 210 -12.57 -7.55 1.00
C PHE A 210 -13.00 -8.21 2.32
N ALA A 211 -12.57 -7.69 3.48
CA ALA A 211 -12.99 -8.20 4.78
C ALA A 211 -14.51 -8.05 4.99
N ARG A 212 -15.14 -9.08 5.58
CA ARG A 212 -16.60 -9.16 5.79
C ARG A 212 -17.13 -8.17 6.83
N ASP A 213 -16.34 -7.89 7.86
CA ASP A 213 -16.70 -6.94 8.92
C ASP A 213 -16.23 -5.54 8.49
N ALA A 214 -17.04 -4.95 7.60
CA ALA A 214 -16.75 -3.71 6.90
C ALA A 214 -16.78 -2.48 7.83
N GLY A 215 -15.70 -2.28 8.57
CA GLY A 215 -15.07 -0.98 8.68
C GLY A 215 -13.63 -1.19 8.22
N ALA A 216 -13.12 -0.39 7.28
CA ALA A 216 -11.71 -0.44 6.87
C ALA A 216 -10.81 -0.04 8.05
N ALA A 217 -10.72 -0.90 9.07
CA ALA A 217 -9.88 -0.70 10.23
C ALA A 217 -8.47 -0.53 9.69
N SER A 218 -7.91 0.65 9.97
CA SER A 218 -6.59 1.00 9.50
C SER A 218 -5.59 0.29 10.41
N HIS A 219 -4.87 -0.67 9.84
CA HIS A 219 -3.85 -1.44 10.53
C HIS A 219 -2.47 -0.90 10.16
N PRO A 220 -1.60 -0.61 11.15
CA PRO A 220 -0.24 -0.20 10.86
C PRO A 220 0.49 -1.32 10.10
N LEU A 221 1.13 -0.96 8.99
CA LEU A 221 1.93 -1.87 8.18
C LEU A 221 3.38 -1.93 8.65
N LEU A 222 3.84 -0.87 9.30
CA LEU A 222 5.17 -0.74 9.88
C LEU A 222 5.05 -0.29 11.34
N PRO A 223 6.04 -0.61 12.19
CA PRO A 223 6.16 -0.04 13.53
C PRO A 223 6.18 1.50 13.52
N ASP A 224 5.80 2.09 14.65
CA ASP A 224 5.83 3.55 14.79
C ASP A 224 7.26 4.09 14.66
N GLY A 225 7.42 5.14 13.85
CA GLY A 225 8.69 5.77 13.55
C GLY A 225 9.46 5.16 12.37
N ASP A 226 9.17 3.91 11.99
CA ASP A 226 9.70 3.30 10.77
C ASP A 226 9.19 4.05 9.53
N ALA A 227 10.00 4.04 8.48
CA ALA A 227 9.66 4.68 7.22
C ALA A 227 10.16 3.90 6.00
N VAL A 228 9.49 4.11 4.87
CA VAL A 228 10.03 3.72 3.56
C VAL A 228 10.61 4.95 2.91
N MET A 229 11.93 4.95 2.74
CA MET A 229 12.65 5.98 2.01
C MET A 229 12.79 5.58 0.54
N GLU A 230 12.60 6.54 -0.35
CA GLU A 230 12.80 6.38 -1.79
C GLU A 230 13.71 7.50 -2.30
N ILE A 231 14.82 7.13 -2.93
CA ILE A 231 15.80 8.04 -3.51
C ILE A 231 15.68 7.94 -5.04
N LYS A 232 15.53 9.09 -5.69
CA LYS A 232 15.48 9.23 -7.15
C LYS A 232 16.57 10.17 -7.63
N SER A 233 17.37 9.70 -8.57
CA SER A 233 18.47 10.45 -9.19
C SER A 233 18.70 9.92 -10.61
N SER A 234 19.04 10.79 -11.56
CA SER A 234 19.44 10.40 -12.92
C SER A 234 20.90 9.95 -12.96
N GLY A 235 21.73 10.46 -12.05
CA GLY A 235 23.14 10.10 -11.90
C GLY A 235 23.46 9.26 -10.65
N PRO A 236 24.75 8.95 -10.43
CA PRO A 236 25.21 8.31 -9.20
C PRO A 236 24.87 9.17 -7.97
N PHE A 237 24.76 8.52 -6.80
CA PHE A 237 24.50 9.26 -5.57
C PHE A 237 25.71 10.12 -5.18
N PRO A 238 25.49 11.35 -4.71
CA PRO A 238 26.59 12.18 -4.23
C PRO A 238 27.25 11.53 -3.00
N LEU A 239 28.55 11.77 -2.83
CA LEU A 239 29.36 11.08 -1.81
C LEU A 239 28.82 11.29 -0.39
N TRP A 240 28.30 12.47 -0.07
CA TRP A 240 27.69 12.73 1.24
C TRP A 240 26.48 11.82 1.51
N LEU A 241 25.68 11.53 0.48
CA LEU A 241 24.49 10.68 0.60
C LEU A 241 24.91 9.22 0.77
N VAL A 242 25.94 8.78 0.05
CA VAL A 242 26.52 7.44 0.22
C VAL A 242 27.06 7.27 1.64
N ARG A 243 27.83 8.24 2.14
CA ARG A 243 28.34 8.24 3.53
C ARG A 243 27.22 8.27 4.56
N ALA A 244 26.15 9.02 4.32
CA ALA A 244 24.99 9.05 5.23
C ALA A 244 24.26 7.71 5.28
N LEU A 245 24.05 7.06 4.13
CA LEU A 245 23.45 5.73 4.04
C LEU A 245 24.32 4.68 4.76
N ASP A 246 25.63 4.73 4.55
CA ASP A 246 26.60 3.83 5.19
C ASP A 246 26.63 4.01 6.72
N ALA A 247 26.72 5.26 7.19
CA ALA A 247 26.78 5.58 8.62
C ALA A 247 25.52 5.18 9.41
N CYS A 248 24.37 5.02 8.75
CA CYS A 248 23.15 4.51 9.38
C CYS A 248 22.83 3.06 8.99
N GLU A 249 23.74 2.37 8.29
CA GLU A 249 23.58 0.98 7.84
C GLU A 249 22.28 0.77 7.04
N ALA A 250 21.90 1.76 6.24
CA ALA A 250 20.69 1.73 5.42
C ALA A 250 20.97 1.07 4.07
N TYR A 251 20.50 -0.17 3.92
CA TYR A 251 20.68 -0.95 2.70
C TYR A 251 19.45 -0.96 1.79
N PRO A 252 19.63 -0.97 0.45
CA PRO A 252 18.53 -1.05 -0.48
C PRO A 252 17.67 -2.30 -0.25
N THR A 253 16.36 -2.11 -0.21
CA THR A 253 15.39 -3.20 -0.03
C THR A 253 14.21 -3.03 -0.97
N SER A 254 13.67 -4.14 -1.48
CA SER A 254 12.44 -4.09 -2.24
C SER A 254 11.26 -3.98 -1.29
N PHE A 255 10.47 -2.91 -1.39
CA PHE A 255 9.25 -2.73 -0.60
C PHE A 255 8.06 -2.40 -1.51
N SER A 256 6.99 -3.21 -1.42
CA SER A 256 5.72 -2.96 -2.10
C SER A 256 4.65 -2.81 -1.03
N LYS A 257 4.18 -1.58 -0.77
CA LYS A 257 3.11 -1.31 0.20
C LYS A 257 1.93 -2.28 0.06
N TYR A 258 1.42 -2.47 -1.16
CA TYR A 258 0.32 -3.41 -1.42
C TYR A 258 0.70 -4.89 -1.21
N GLY A 259 1.96 -5.24 -1.47
CA GLY A 259 2.42 -6.62 -1.26
C GLY A 259 2.58 -6.97 0.20
N GLU A 260 3.15 -6.05 0.99
CA GLU A 260 3.24 -6.24 2.44
C GLU A 260 1.86 -6.22 3.09
N ALA A 261 0.96 -5.31 2.69
CA ALA A 261 -0.41 -5.27 3.19
C ALA A 261 -1.15 -6.60 2.91
N TYR A 262 -1.06 -7.12 1.69
CA TYR A 262 -1.63 -8.43 1.35
C TYR A 262 -1.06 -9.56 2.22
N ARG A 263 0.26 -9.63 2.42
CA ARG A 263 0.87 -10.63 3.30
C ARG A 263 0.39 -10.51 4.74
N ALA A 264 0.24 -9.28 5.25
CA ALA A 264 -0.28 -9.02 6.58
C ALA A 264 -1.73 -9.52 6.72
N CYS A 265 -2.60 -9.28 5.74
CA CYS A 265 -3.95 -9.86 5.70
C CYS A 265 -3.91 -11.39 5.72
N MET A 266 -3.09 -12.01 4.86
CA MET A 266 -2.98 -13.47 4.79
C MET A 266 -2.47 -14.09 6.09
N ALA A 267 -1.52 -13.44 6.77
CA ALA A 267 -1.05 -13.86 8.08
C ALA A 267 -2.15 -13.76 9.15
N ALA A 268 -2.90 -12.66 9.17
CA ALA A 268 -4.02 -12.47 10.10
C ALA A 268 -5.13 -13.52 9.90
N HIS A 269 -5.48 -13.85 8.65
CA HIS A 269 -6.45 -14.90 8.34
C HIS A 269 -5.98 -16.30 8.77
N ARG A 270 -4.70 -16.63 8.58
CA ARG A 270 -4.13 -17.91 9.05
C ARG A 270 -4.15 -18.01 10.56
N GLY A 271 -3.80 -16.92 11.26
CA GLY A 271 -3.91 -16.84 12.72
C GLY A 271 -5.34 -17.05 13.20
N ALA A 272 -6.30 -16.31 12.65
CA ALA A 272 -7.72 -16.41 13.01
C ALA A 272 -8.31 -17.81 12.75
N SER A 273 -7.98 -18.44 11.61
CA SER A 273 -8.42 -19.80 11.28
C SER A 273 -7.85 -20.86 12.24
N SER A 274 -6.58 -20.71 12.63
CA SER A 274 -5.95 -21.56 13.65
C SER A 274 -6.67 -21.44 15.01
N PHE A 275 -6.96 -20.22 15.45
CA PHE A 275 -7.71 -19.98 16.70
C PHE A 275 -9.16 -20.50 16.63
N ALA A 276 -9.84 -20.35 15.51
CA ALA A 276 -11.19 -20.88 15.31
C ALA A 276 -11.21 -22.42 15.36
N THR A 277 -10.22 -23.07 14.73
CA THR A 277 -10.06 -24.54 14.75
C THR A 277 -9.75 -25.04 16.16
N ALA A 278 -8.89 -24.32 16.90
CA ALA A 278 -8.58 -24.64 18.28
C ALA A 278 -9.82 -24.52 19.19
N ARG A 279 -10.60 -23.44 19.04
CA ARG A 279 -11.87 -23.26 19.78
C ARG A 279 -12.91 -24.32 19.45
N ALA A 280 -13.07 -24.68 18.17
CA ALA A 280 -13.99 -25.74 17.76
C ALA A 280 -13.57 -27.11 18.33
N SER A 281 -12.26 -27.39 18.35
CA SER A 281 -11.72 -28.62 18.94
C SER A 281 -11.93 -28.68 20.45
N GLN A 282 -11.76 -27.55 21.15
CA GLN A 282 -12.03 -27.43 22.58
C GLN A 282 -13.51 -27.62 22.90
N ALA A 283 -14.41 -26.96 22.17
CA ALA A 283 -15.86 -27.11 22.33
C ALA A 283 -16.33 -28.56 22.08
N ALA A 284 -15.74 -29.24 21.09
CA ALA A 284 -16.02 -30.65 20.82
C ALA A 284 -15.51 -31.58 21.95
N ALA A 285 -14.36 -31.26 22.55
CA ALA A 285 -13.83 -31.99 23.70
C ALA A 285 -14.70 -31.81 24.95
N GLU A 286 -15.18 -30.59 25.20
CA GLU A 286 -16.11 -30.27 26.30
C GLU A 286 -17.44 -31.02 26.13
N GLN A 287 -18.03 -31.01 24.94
CA GLN A 287 -19.25 -31.79 24.65
C GLN A 287 -19.06 -33.31 24.85
N LYS A 288 -17.89 -33.84 24.48
CA LYS A 288 -17.57 -35.27 24.68
C LYS A 288 -17.42 -35.60 26.16
N ALA A 289 -16.79 -34.72 26.94
CA ALA A 289 -16.66 -34.87 28.39
C ALA A 289 -18.03 -34.83 29.08
N GLU A 290 -18.92 -33.91 28.67
CA GLU A 290 -20.28 -33.83 29.20
C GLU A 290 -21.10 -35.10 28.90
N ARG A 291 -21.02 -35.61 27.66
CA ARG A 291 -21.68 -36.88 27.28
C ARG A 291 -21.15 -38.07 28.09
N PHE A 292 -19.84 -38.12 28.33
CA PHE A 292 -19.23 -39.16 29.16
C PHE A 292 -19.68 -39.07 30.63
N ALA A 293 -19.71 -37.86 31.19
CA ALA A 293 -20.19 -37.62 32.55
C ALA A 293 -21.69 -37.93 32.71
N ALA A 294 -22.51 -37.69 31.68
CA ALA A 294 -23.91 -38.10 31.66
C ALA A 294 -24.06 -39.64 31.61
N ALA A 295 -23.24 -40.33 30.82
CA ALA A 295 -23.24 -41.79 30.75
C ALA A 295 -22.83 -42.47 32.07
N LEU A 296 -21.91 -41.85 32.83
CA LEU A 296 -21.53 -42.32 34.16
C LEU A 296 -22.65 -42.14 35.19
N ARG A 297 -23.43 -41.04 35.10
CA ARG A 297 -24.59 -40.78 35.97
C ARG A 297 -25.78 -41.71 35.70
N GLY A 298 -25.87 -42.30 34.51
CA GLY A 298 -26.93 -43.26 34.14
C GLY A 298 -26.69 -44.72 34.55
N ARG A 299 -25.49 -45.08 35.01
CA ARG A 299 -25.19 -46.47 35.42
C ARG A 299 -25.57 -46.70 36.88
N ARG A 300 -26.73 -47.32 37.12
CA ARG A 300 -27.02 -47.92 38.44
C ARG A 300 -25.96 -49.01 38.74
N PRO A 301 -25.41 -49.08 39.97
CA PRO A 301 -24.42 -50.08 40.32
C PRO A 301 -25.01 -51.48 40.13
N ARG A 302 -24.32 -52.34 39.35
CA ARG A 302 -24.66 -53.76 39.26
C ARG A 302 -24.50 -54.37 40.65
N ARG A 303 -25.62 -54.76 41.29
CA ARG A 303 -25.60 -55.50 42.54
C ARG A 303 -24.86 -56.83 42.30
N PHE A 304 -23.72 -56.98 42.94
CA PHE A 304 -22.97 -58.23 42.97
C PHE A 304 -23.80 -59.24 43.79
N ARG A 305 -24.32 -60.30 43.13
CA ARG A 305 -24.96 -61.43 43.83
C ARG A 305 -23.86 -62.39 44.24
N ALA A 306 -23.66 -62.57 45.55
CA ALA A 306 -22.79 -63.61 46.08
C ALA A 306 -23.35 -65.01 45.75
N PRO A 307 -22.53 -65.98 45.36
CA PRO A 307 -22.98 -67.36 45.13
C PRO A 307 -23.38 -68.02 46.46
N SER A 308 -24.57 -68.62 46.49
CA SER A 308 -25.09 -69.39 47.61
C SER A 308 -24.42 -70.77 47.67
N HIS A 309 -23.71 -71.05 48.77
CA HIS A 309 -23.24 -72.39 49.10
C HIS A 309 -24.40 -73.22 49.66
N THR A 310 -24.75 -74.30 48.97
CA THR A 310 -25.63 -75.37 49.47
C THR A 310 -24.78 -76.44 50.17
N PRO A 311 -25.12 -76.91 51.38
CA PRO A 311 -24.37 -77.97 52.06
C PRO A 311 -24.85 -79.35 51.60
N THR A 312 -23.92 -80.20 51.15
CA THR A 312 -24.19 -81.62 50.89
C THR A 312 -24.04 -82.41 52.21
N ARG A 313 -25.06 -83.18 52.58
CA ARG A 313 -25.00 -84.21 53.63
C ARG A 313 -24.74 -85.57 52.99
N CYS A 314 -23.87 -86.34 53.66
CA CYS A 314 -23.43 -87.73 53.44
C CYS A 314 -22.49 -87.95 52.24
#